data_AF-A0A369QQH7-F1
#
_entry.id   AF-A0A369QQH7-F1
#
_cell.length_a   1.000
_cell.length_b   1.000
_cell.length_c   1.000
_cell.angle_alpha   90.00
_cell.angle_beta   90.00
_cell.angle_gamma   90.00
#
_symmetry.space_group_name_H-M   'P 1'
#
loop_
_entity.id
_entity.type
_entity.pdbx_description
1 polymer ?
#
loop_
_entity_poly.entity_id
_entity_poly.type
_entity_poly.pdbx_seq_one_letter_code
_entity_poly.pdbx_strand_id
1 'polypeptide(L)'
;MLCRIKLLHKVRQQRTQHTTDETLQPVVTGFNKALRVESRAERLNGDAGAMVLRQIMTRSGIIELMVPQLTDPRRWEDVVHDLPSLIRTSVLLGAQV
;
A
#
# COMPACT_ATOMS: atom_id res chain seq x y z
N MET A 1 24.19 17.58 1.55
CA MET A 1 24.21 16.32 2.34
C MET A 1 23.38 16.34 3.63
N LEU A 2 22.74 17.46 4.01
CA LEU A 2 22.12 17.63 5.34
C LEU A 2 20.64 17.18 5.44
N CYS A 3 19.96 16.95 4.31
CA CYS A 3 18.51 16.68 4.29
C CYS A 3 18.14 15.26 4.78
N ARG A 4 19.06 14.30 4.63
CA ARG A 4 18.84 12.88 4.98
C ARG A 4 18.82 12.65 6.50
N ILE A 5 19.55 13.46 7.26
CA ILE A 5 19.63 13.37 8.73
C ILE A 5 18.32 13.83 9.38
N LYS A 6 17.69 14.88 8.85
CA LYS A 6 16.41 15.39 9.37
C LYS A 6 15.27 14.37 9.21
N LEU A 7 15.28 13.60 8.12
CA LEU A 7 14.27 12.58 7.86
C LEU A 7 14.38 11.42 8.87
N LEU A 8 15.60 10.96 9.16
CA LEU A 8 15.85 9.91 10.16
C LEU A 8 15.49 10.38 11.58
N HIS A 9 15.71 11.66 11.90
CA HIS A 9 15.35 12.21 13.19
C HIS A 9 13.83 12.33 13.38
N LYS A 10 13.10 12.72 12.33
CA LYS A 10 11.64 12.83 12.35
C LYS A 10 10.96 11.46 12.41
N VAL A 11 11.49 10.46 11.68
CA VAL A 11 11.03 9.07 11.77
C VAL A 11 11.34 8.47 13.15
N ARG A 12 12.46 8.82 13.78
CA ARG A 12 12.76 8.41 15.16
C ARG A 12 11.85 9.08 16.21
N GLN A 13 11.43 10.33 16.01
CA GLN A 13 10.54 11.03 16.94
C GLN A 13 9.09 10.57 16.88
N GLN A 14 8.61 10.07 15.73
CA GLN A 14 7.28 9.46 15.62
C GLN A 14 7.18 8.10 16.34
N ARG A 15 8.31 7.46 16.64
CA ARG A 15 8.38 6.16 17.33
C ARG A 15 8.00 6.21 18.82
N THR A 16 7.82 7.40 19.40
CA THR A 16 7.64 7.58 20.85
C THR A 16 6.20 7.87 21.30
N GLN A 17 5.22 7.90 20.40
CA GLN A 17 3.83 8.18 20.77
C GLN A 17 2.85 7.30 19.98
N HIS A 18 2.76 6.02 20.33
CA HIS A 18 1.51 5.25 20.29
C HIS A 18 1.77 3.88 20.94
N THR A 19 1.33 3.71 22.17
CA THR A 19 1.29 2.43 22.89
C THR A 19 0.22 1.53 22.28
N THR A 20 0.61 0.70 21.32
CA THR A 20 0.05 -0.64 21.10
C THR A 20 1.15 -1.44 20.41
N ASP A 21 1.53 -2.56 20.99
CA ASP A 21 2.69 -3.40 20.66
C ASP A 21 2.49 -4.20 19.35
N GLU A 22 2.19 -3.50 18.25
CA GLU A 22 2.23 -4.06 16.91
C GLU A 22 3.20 -3.22 16.08
N THR A 23 4.50 -3.43 16.29
CA THR A 23 5.51 -2.82 15.41
C THR A 23 5.47 -3.57 14.07
N LEU A 24 4.54 -3.18 13.20
CA LEU A 24 4.48 -3.69 11.83
C LEU A 24 5.82 -3.36 11.15
N GLN A 25 6.53 -4.41 10.71
CA GLN A 25 7.75 -4.22 9.95
C GLN A 25 7.42 -3.42 8.70
N PRO A 26 8.18 -2.34 8.39
CA PRO A 26 7.95 -1.57 7.18
C PRO A 26 8.01 -2.47 5.95
N VAL A 27 6.99 -2.40 5.10
CA VAL A 27 7.03 -3.11 3.82
C VAL A 27 8.17 -2.52 2.99
N VAL A 28 9.24 -3.30 2.82
CA VAL A 28 10.33 -2.92 1.93
C VAL A 28 9.75 -2.85 0.52
N THR A 29 9.84 -1.71 -0.16
CA THR A 29 9.37 -1.62 -1.55
C THR A 29 10.43 -2.17 -2.50
N GLY A 30 10.01 -2.94 -3.51
CA GLY A 30 10.90 -3.62 -4.48
C GLY A 30 10.98 -2.89 -5.81
N PHE A 31 10.84 -1.57 -5.83
CA PHE A 31 10.78 -0.80 -7.06
C PHE A 31 12.09 -0.85 -7.85
N ASN A 32 11.99 -0.78 -9.17
CA ASN A 32 13.13 -0.58 -10.07
C ASN A 32 13.82 0.77 -9.74
N LYS A 33 15.14 0.83 -9.90
CA LYS A 33 15.98 2.06 -9.77
C LYS A 33 15.48 3.27 -10.57
N ALA A 34 14.76 3.06 -11.68
CA ALA A 34 14.17 4.11 -12.52
C ALA A 34 12.94 4.78 -11.88
N LEU A 35 12.30 4.13 -10.89
CA LEU A 35 11.14 4.67 -10.20
C LEU A 35 11.55 5.25 -8.85
N ARG A 36 11.29 6.54 -8.66
CA ARG A 36 11.45 7.23 -7.39
C ARG A 36 10.10 7.76 -6.94
N VAL A 37 9.65 7.29 -5.79
CA VAL A 37 8.43 7.77 -5.15
C VAL A 37 8.82 8.75 -4.05
N GLU A 38 8.32 9.98 -4.13
CA GLU A 38 8.46 10.97 -3.07
C GLU A 38 7.23 10.94 -2.16
N SER A 39 7.44 10.74 -0.85
CA SER A 39 6.37 10.76 0.14
C SER A 39 6.16 12.19 0.63
N ARG A 40 5.12 12.86 0.12
CA ARG A 40 4.63 14.14 0.63
C ARG A 40 3.21 13.97 1.12
N ALA A 41 2.92 14.49 2.31
CA ALA A 41 1.61 14.34 2.95
C ALA A 41 0.49 14.88 2.04
N GLU A 42 0.79 15.94 1.30
CA GLU A 42 -0.14 16.63 0.40
C GLU A 42 -0.36 15.89 -0.94
N ARG A 43 0.40 14.82 -1.20
CA ARG A 43 0.34 14.04 -2.46
C ARG A 43 0.17 12.55 -2.22
N LEU A 44 -0.34 12.17 -1.04
CA LEU A 44 -0.58 10.77 -0.69
C LEU A 44 -1.69 10.12 -1.54
N ASN A 45 -2.66 10.91 -2.02
CA ASN A 45 -3.76 10.41 -2.87
C ASN A 45 -3.50 10.58 -4.38
N GLY A 46 -2.24 10.71 -4.79
CA GLY A 46 -1.88 10.75 -6.21
C GLY A 46 -1.36 9.41 -6.73
N ASP A 47 -0.95 9.39 -8.01
CA ASP A 47 -0.34 8.21 -8.65
C ASP A 47 0.79 7.59 -7.83
N ALA A 48 1.61 8.43 -7.18
CA ALA A 48 2.70 8.00 -6.31
C ALA A 48 2.20 7.15 -5.12
N GLY A 49 1.10 7.55 -4.49
CA GLY A 49 0.47 6.80 -3.41
C GLY A 49 -0.14 5.50 -3.90
N ALA A 50 -0.84 5.53 -5.04
CA ALA A 50 -1.37 4.32 -5.67
C ALA A 50 -0.27 3.31 -6.02
N MET A 51 0.90 3.76 -6.51
CA MET A 51 2.03 2.88 -6.79
C MET A 51 2.59 2.22 -5.53
N VAL A 52 2.72 2.97 -4.43
CA VAL A 52 3.15 2.42 -3.14
C VAL A 52 2.13 1.42 -2.62
N LEU A 53 0.84 1.75 -2.68
CA LEU A 53 -0.24 0.88 -2.25
C LEU A 53 -0.28 -0.42 -3.05
N ARG A 54 -0.10 -0.35 -4.37
CA ARG A 54 0.05 -1.53 -5.23
C ARG A 54 1.18 -2.43 -4.75
N GLN A 55 2.35 -1.84 -4.46
CA GLN A 55 3.50 -2.60 -4.00
C GLN A 55 3.26 -3.22 -2.62
N ILE A 56 2.60 -2.50 -1.72
CA ILE A 56 2.23 -3.01 -0.39
C ILE A 56 1.31 -4.20 -0.53
N MET A 57 0.20 -4.06 -1.26
CA MET A 57 -0.76 -5.15 -1.46
C MET A 57 -0.13 -6.39 -2.08
N THR A 58 0.78 -6.19 -3.05
CA THR A 58 1.49 -7.31 -3.70
C THR A 58 2.46 -8.00 -2.75
N ARG A 59 3.20 -7.25 -1.92
CA ARG A 59 4.21 -7.84 -1.03
C ARG A 59 3.65 -8.39 0.27
N SER A 60 2.55 -7.85 0.76
CA SER A 60 1.92 -8.33 1.98
C SER A 60 1.11 -9.61 1.75
N GLY A 61 0.71 -9.90 0.52
CA GLY A 61 -0.21 -11.01 0.22
C GLY A 61 -1.61 -10.79 0.80
N ILE A 62 -1.96 -9.55 1.16
CA ILE A 62 -3.19 -9.24 1.90
C ILE A 62 -4.45 -9.65 1.12
N ILE A 63 -4.41 -9.57 -0.21
CA ILE A 63 -5.54 -9.93 -1.06
C ILE A 63 -5.71 -11.45 -1.05
N GLU A 64 -4.62 -12.19 -1.14
CA GLU A 64 -4.59 -13.65 -1.09
C GLU A 64 -5.03 -14.18 0.28
N LEU A 65 -4.74 -13.46 1.36
CA LEU A 65 -5.22 -13.76 2.71
C LEU A 65 -6.72 -13.45 2.89
N MET A 66 -7.22 -12.39 2.26
CA MET A 66 -8.59 -11.92 2.44
C MET A 66 -9.59 -12.66 1.56
N VAL A 67 -9.25 -12.96 0.30
CA VAL A 67 -10.16 -13.55 -0.70
C VAL A 67 -10.84 -14.85 -0.24
N PRO A 68 -10.17 -15.80 0.43
CA PRO A 68 -10.82 -17.02 0.93
C PRO A 68 -11.95 -16.77 1.95
N GLN A 69 -11.98 -15.59 2.55
CA GLN A 69 -12.97 -15.18 3.55
C GLN A 69 -14.15 -14.42 2.93
N LEU A 70 -14.13 -14.20 1.61
CA LEU A 70 -15.16 -13.46 0.88
C LEU A 70 -15.97 -14.39 -0.02
N THR A 71 -17.29 -14.24 0.05
CA THR A 71 -18.20 -14.90 -0.91
C THR A 71 -18.42 -13.97 -2.10
N ASP A 72 -18.12 -14.45 -3.31
CA ASP A 72 -18.48 -13.76 -4.54
C ASP A 72 -19.89 -14.19 -4.98
N PRO A 73 -20.92 -13.30 -4.89
CA PRO A 73 -22.28 -13.67 -5.25
C PRO A 73 -22.52 -13.69 -6.77
N ARG A 74 -21.52 -13.29 -7.58
CA ARG A 74 -21.65 -13.21 -9.04
C ARG A 74 -21.66 -14.60 -9.66
N ARG A 75 -22.42 -14.76 -10.75
CA ARG A 75 -22.43 -16.00 -11.53
C ARG A 75 -21.13 -16.10 -12.30
N TRP A 76 -20.41 -17.21 -12.14
CA TRP A 76 -19.05 -17.37 -12.71
C TRP A 76 -19.01 -17.18 -14.24
N GLU A 77 -20.07 -17.58 -14.94
CA GLU A 77 -20.22 -17.46 -16.40
C GLU A 77 -20.27 -16.01 -16.91
N ASP A 78 -20.59 -15.06 -16.03
CA ASP A 78 -20.64 -13.62 -16.34
C ASP A 78 -19.35 -12.89 -15.87
N VAL A 79 -18.38 -13.61 -15.29
CA VAL A 79 -17.17 -13.01 -14.67
C VAL A 79 -16.01 -12.94 -15.66
N VAL A 80 -15.67 -11.71 -16.09
CA VAL A 80 -14.46 -11.42 -16.90
C VAL A 80 -13.22 -11.23 -16.02
N HIS A 81 -13.40 -10.69 -14.82
CA HIS A 81 -12.32 -10.41 -13.87
C HIS A 81 -12.60 -11.06 -12.52
N ASP A 82 -11.62 -11.83 -12.04
CA ASP A 82 -11.69 -12.50 -10.75
C ASP A 82 -11.83 -11.49 -9.60
N LEU A 83 -12.42 -11.94 -8.49
CA LEU A 83 -12.60 -11.13 -7.30
C LEU A 83 -11.28 -10.47 -6.81
N PRO A 84 -10.13 -11.17 -6.75
CA PRO A 84 -8.84 -10.56 -6.44
C PRO A 84 -8.48 -9.35 -7.32
N SER A 85 -8.66 -9.44 -8.64
CA SER A 85 -8.30 -8.34 -9.54
C SER A 85 -9.20 -7.13 -9.37
N LEU A 86 -10.49 -7.35 -9.12
CA LEU A 86 -11.43 -6.27 -8.84
C LEU A 86 -11.11 -5.57 -7.52
N ILE A 87 -10.82 -6.31 -6.46
CA ILE A 87 -10.45 -5.71 -5.17
C ILE A 87 -9.18 -4.86 -5.33
N ARG A 88 -8.13 -5.40 -5.97
CA ARG A 88 -6.89 -4.64 -6.22
C ARG A 88 -7.19 -3.35 -6.98
N THR A 89 -8.01 -3.41 -8.03
CA THR A 89 -8.34 -2.26 -8.87
C THR A 89 -9.15 -1.22 -8.11
N SER A 90 -10.21 -1.64 -7.41
CA SER A 90 -11.07 -0.75 -6.63
C SER A 90 -10.30 0.00 -5.54
N VAL A 91 -9.38 -0.68 -4.85
CA VAL A 91 -8.53 -0.04 -3.83
C VAL A 91 -7.58 0.97 -4.46
N LEU A 92 -6.99 0.67 -5.61
CA LEU A 92 -6.09 1.60 -6.31
C LEU A 92 -6.84 2.83 -6.83
N LEU A 93 -8.03 2.66 -7.39
CA LEU A 93 -8.87 3.76 -7.85
C LEU A 93 -9.31 4.65 -6.68
N GLY A 94 -9.71 4.06 -5.55
CA GLY A 94 -10.08 4.81 -4.34
C GLY A 94 -8.93 5.60 -3.73
N ALA A 95 -7.68 5.17 -3.94
CA ALA A 95 -6.49 5.87 -3.45
C ALA A 95 -6.06 7.07 -4.32
N GLN A 96 -6.67 7.25 -5.50
CA GLN A 96 -6.32 8.31 -6.46
C GLN A 96 -7.23 9.56 -6.36
N VAL A 97 -8.12 9.61 -5.36
CA VAL A 97 -9.19 10.64 -5.22
C VAL A 97 -8.76 11.81 -4.34
#